data_AF-A0A101NKW4-F1
#
_entry.id   AF-A0A101NKW4-F1
#
_cell.length_a   1.000
_cell.length_b   1.000
_cell.length_c   1.000
_cell.angle_alpha   90.00
_cell.angle_beta   90.00
_cell.angle_gamma   90.00
#
_symmetry.space_group_name_H-M   'P 1'
#
loop_
_entity.id
_entity.type
_entity.pdbx_description
1 polymer ?
#
loop_
_entity_poly.entity_id
_entity_poly.type
_entity_poly.pdbx_seq_one_letter_code
_entity_poly.pdbx_strand_id
1 'polypeptide(L)' 'MPTGYGFWCNAWPENPAWKFVAVGLGNDVPFWTEFLGALAEIDPDMAVNIEHEDAAYSQTEGLALAAKNLHSAAAAL' A
#
# COMPACT_ATOMS: atom_id res chain seq x y z
N MET A 1 7.63 -23.68 -3.52
CA MET A 1 7.06 -24.37 -4.70
C MET A 1 8.16 -25.09 -5.47
N PRO A 2 7.99 -26.36 -5.84
CA PRO A 2 8.94 -27.05 -6.72
C PRO A 2 8.94 -26.39 -8.11
N THR A 3 10.12 -26.07 -8.64
CA THR A 3 10.30 -25.49 -9.98
C THR A 3 11.04 -26.42 -10.94
N GLY A 4 11.57 -27.54 -10.43
CA GLY A 4 12.26 -28.58 -11.17
C GLY A 4 12.75 -29.68 -10.24
N TYR A 5 13.34 -30.75 -10.79
CA TYR A 5 13.88 -31.84 -9.99
C TYR A 5 15.05 -31.34 -9.12
N GLY A 6 14.88 -31.34 -7.80
CA GLY A 6 15.87 -30.82 -6.87
C GLY A 6 15.89 -29.29 -6.72
N PHE A 7 14.88 -28.57 -7.22
CA PHE A 7 14.81 -27.10 -7.13
C PHE A 7 13.48 -26.63 -6.53
N TRP A 8 13.59 -25.65 -5.62
CA TRP A 8 12.46 -25.02 -4.95
C TRP A 8 12.63 -23.50 -4.97
N CYS A 9 11.54 -22.79 -5.24
CA CYS A 9 11.43 -21.36 -4.98
C CYS A 9 10.59 -21.11 -3.72
N ASN A 10 10.91 -20.05 -2.98
CA ASN A 10 10.04 -19.60 -1.89
C ASN A 10 8.65 -19.23 -2.45
N ALA A 11 7.62 -19.60 -1.72
CA ALA A 11 6.24 -19.26 -2.02
C ALA A 11 5.69 -18.39 -0.90
N TRP A 12 4.70 -17.57 -1.21
CA TRP A 12 3.95 -16.89 -0.17
C TRP A 12 3.11 -17.90 0.63
N PRO A 13 2.98 -17.78 1.97
CA PRO A 13 2.17 -18.69 2.76
C PRO A 13 0.71 -18.69 2.28
N GLU A 14 0.03 -19.83 2.39
CA GLU A 14 -1.40 -19.92 2.10
C GLU A 14 -2.25 -19.07 3.05
N ASN A 15 -1.79 -18.90 4.30
CA ASN A 15 -2.41 -18.04 5.31
C ASN A 15 -1.34 -17.17 5.99
N PRO A 16 -0.90 -16.06 5.35
CA PRO A 16 0.15 -15.23 5.90
C PRO A 16 -0.41 -14.36 7.03
N ALA A 17 0.40 -14.10 8.06
CA ALA A 17 0.01 -13.24 9.18
C ALA A 17 -0.21 -11.77 8.76
N TRP A 18 0.32 -11.37 7.61
CA TRP A 18 0.16 -10.05 7.01
C TRP A 18 0.26 -10.15 5.49
N LYS A 19 -0.22 -9.13 4.79
CA LYS A 19 -0.10 -8.98 3.34
C LYS A 19 0.03 -7.51 2.98
N PHE A 20 0.66 -7.22 1.84
CA PHE A 20 0.55 -5.90 1.23
C PHE A 20 -0.89 -5.67 0.78
N VAL A 21 -1.42 -4.49 1.06
CA VAL A 21 -2.77 -4.07 0.67
C VAL A 21 -2.75 -2.66 0.14
N ALA A 22 -3.74 -2.31 -0.68
CA ALA A 22 -3.91 -0.93 -1.12
C ALA A 22 -4.06 0.02 0.07
N VAL A 23 -3.49 1.23 -0.04
CA VAL A 23 -3.61 2.28 0.98
C VAL A 23 -5.08 2.48 1.36
N GLY A 24 -5.38 2.48 2.66
CA GLY A 24 -6.74 2.57 3.21
C GLY A 24 -7.43 1.23 3.52
N LEU A 25 -6.87 0.08 3.09
CA LEU A 25 -7.40 -1.25 3.42
C LEU A 25 -6.67 -1.94 4.59
N GLY A 26 -5.51 -1.41 4.98
CA GLY A 26 -4.81 -1.77 6.21
C GLY A 26 -5.00 -0.65 7.23
N ASN A 27 -4.10 0.32 7.24
CA ASN A 27 -4.30 1.57 7.96
C ASN A 27 -5.32 2.44 7.23
N ASP A 28 -6.20 3.08 8.00
CA ASP A 28 -7.32 3.88 7.53
C ASP A 28 -6.94 5.34 7.24
N VAL A 29 -7.91 6.12 6.74
CA VAL A 29 -7.68 7.52 6.33
C VAL A 29 -7.10 8.38 7.48
N PRO A 30 -7.62 8.34 8.73
CA PRO A 30 -7.02 9.06 9.85
C PRO A 30 -5.53 8.80 10.06
N PHE A 31 -5.09 7.53 10.01
CA PHE A 31 -3.67 7.21 10.09
C PHE A 31 -2.86 7.89 8.97
N TRP A 32 -3.37 7.82 7.74
CA TRP A 32 -2.69 8.43 6.60
C TRP A 32 -2.74 9.96 6.64
N THR A 33 -3.75 10.57 7.26
CA THR A 33 -3.78 12.02 7.51
C THR A 33 -2.65 12.41 8.45
N GLU A 34 -2.47 11.71 9.58
CA GLU A 34 -1.34 11.97 10.49
C GLU A 34 0.02 11.76 9.80
N PHE A 35 0.14 10.71 8.99
CA PHE A 35 1.35 10.44 8.21
C PHE A 35 1.69 11.58 7.24
N LEU A 36 0.71 12.06 6.47
CA LEU A 36 0.90 13.17 5.55
C LEU A 36 1.20 14.49 6.29
N GLY A 37 0.61 14.69 7.47
CA GLY A 37 0.88 15.86 8.31
C GLY A 37 2.34 15.89 8.76
N ALA A 38 2.88 14.74 9.19
CA ALA A 38 4.28 14.62 9.57
C ALA A 38 5.23 14.89 8.39
N LEU A 39 4.87 14.52 7.16
CA LEU A 39 5.67 14.88 5.97
C LEU A 39 5.64 16.39 5.71
N ALA A 40 4.46 17.00 5.81
CA ALA A 40 4.26 18.43 5.56
C ALA A 40 4.99 19.34 6.57
N GLU A 41 5.21 18.87 7.80
CA GLU A 41 6.04 19.57 8.79
C GLU A 41 7.52 19.70 8.34
N ILE A 42 8.01 18.77 7.53
CA ILE A 42 9.39 18.76 7.03
C ILE A 42 9.49 19.49 5.69
N ASP A 43 8.60 19.16 4.76
CA ASP A 43 8.51 19.78 3.44
C ASP A 43 7.03 19.75 2.98
N PRO A 44 6.33 20.89 2.95
CA PRO A 44 4.93 20.94 2.54
C PRO A 44 4.73 20.60 1.06
N ASP A 45 5.79 20.63 0.24
CA ASP A 45 5.76 20.29 -1.18
C ASP A 45 6.31 18.86 -1.46
N MET A 46 6.50 18.03 -0.42
CA MET A 46 7.01 16.66 -0.53
C MET A 46 6.16 15.81 -1.48
N ALA A 47 6.80 15.16 -2.45
CA ALA A 47 6.13 14.21 -3.32
C ALA A 47 5.81 12.91 -2.56
N VAL A 48 4.57 12.43 -2.70
CA VAL A 48 4.12 11.13 -2.18
C VAL A 48 3.83 10.20 -3.35
N ASN A 49 4.66 9.16 -3.49
CA ASN A 49 4.55 8.17 -4.56
C ASN A 49 3.81 6.91 -4.06
N ILE A 50 3.04 6.28 -4.94
CA ILE A 50 2.34 5.02 -4.64
C ILE A 50 3.06 3.88 -5.36
N GLU A 51 3.47 2.87 -4.59
CA GLU A 51 3.87 1.56 -5.10
C GLU A 51 2.76 0.56 -4.74
N HIS A 52 2.13 -0.03 -5.75
CA HIS A 52 0.96 -0.89 -5.56
C HIS A 52 1.33 -2.37 -5.69
N GLU A 53 1.13 -3.14 -4.62
CA GLU A 53 1.47 -4.57 -4.53
C GLU A 53 0.34 -5.45 -3.96
N ASP A 54 -0.90 -4.95 -3.93
CA ASP A 54 -2.02 -5.74 -3.43
C ASP A 54 -2.46 -6.78 -4.47
N ALA A 55 -2.22 -8.06 -4.17
CA ALA A 55 -2.60 -9.16 -5.04
C ALA A 55 -4.12 -9.31 -5.22
N ALA A 56 -4.96 -8.63 -4.42
CA ALA A 56 -6.41 -8.68 -4.54
C ALA A 56 -6.99 -7.73 -5.61
N TYR A 57 -6.20 -6.78 -6.11
CA TYR A 57 -6.63 -5.79 -7.09
C TYR A 57 -5.76 -5.83 -8.33
N SER A 58 -6.30 -5.38 -9.47
CA SER A 58 -5.43 -5.06 -10.60
C SER A 58 -4.59 -3.82 -10.31
N GLN A 59 -3.54 -3.64 -11.09
CA GLN A 59 -2.63 -2.50 -10.95
C GLN A 59 -3.36 -1.16 -10.95
N THR A 60 -4.32 -0.96 -11.86
CA THR A 60 -5.04 0.31 -11.99
C THR A 60 -6.12 0.49 -10.94
N GLU A 61 -6.84 -0.58 -10.58
CA GLU A 61 -7.88 -0.52 -9.53
C GLU A 61 -7.28 -0.21 -8.17
N GLY A 62 -6.21 -0.91 -7.83
CA GLY A 62 -5.53 -0.73 -6.56
C GLY A 62 -4.80 0.61 -6.46
N LEU A 63 -4.22 1.08 -7.57
CA LEU A 63 -3.65 2.43 -7.65
C LEU A 63 -4.74 3.51 -7.49
N ALA A 64 -5.88 3.36 -8.16
CA ALA A 64 -6.99 4.31 -8.04
C ALA A 64 -7.56 4.35 -6.63
N LEU A 65 -7.67 3.20 -5.97
CA LEU A 65 -8.11 3.11 -4.58
C LEU A 65 -7.12 3.79 -3.62
N ALA A 66 -5.83 3.50 -3.77
CA ALA A 66 -4.78 4.11 -2.95
C ALA A 66 -4.75 5.64 -3.14
N ALA A 67 -4.81 6.12 -4.38
CA ALA A 67 -4.84 7.54 -4.69
C ALA A 67 -6.07 8.24 -4.09
N LYS A 68 -7.26 7.62 -4.20
CA LYS A 68 -8.48 8.14 -3.58
C LYS A 68 -8.32 8.31 -2.06
N ASN A 69 -7.74 7.32 -1.39
CA ASN A 69 -7.59 7.35 0.07
C ASN A 69 -6.54 8.38 0.51
N LEU A 70 -5.42 8.51 -0.21
CA LEU A 70 -4.44 9.57 0.06
C LEU A 70 -5.01 10.97 -0.21
N HIS A 71 -5.80 11.17 -1.26
CA HIS A 71 -6.49 12.44 -1.48
C HIS A 71 -7.50 12.76 -0.37
N SER A 72 -8.22 11.75 0.10
CA SER A 72 -9.14 11.91 1.24
C SER A 72 -8.38 12.28 2.52
N ALA A 73 -7.23 11.64 2.76
CA ALA A 73 -6.38 11.93 3.90
C ALA A 73 -5.80 13.35 3.85
N ALA A 74 -5.30 13.77 2.68
CA ALA A 74 -4.76 15.11 2.45
C ALA A 74 -5.83 16.20 2.61
N ALA A 75 -7.07 15.94 2.19
CA ALA A 75 -8.20 16.87 2.37
C ALA A 75 -8.67 17.01 3.82
N ALA A 76 -8.20 16.12 4.71
CA ALA A 76 -8.53 16.11 6.14
C ALA A 76 -7.39 16.64 7.03
N LEU A 77 -6.27 17.10 6.44
CA LEU A 77 -5.21 17.86 7.11
C LEU A 77 -5.71 19.25 7.54
#